data_AF-A0A6F8ZIR8-F1
#
_entry.id   AF-A0A6F8ZIR8-F1
#
_cell.length_a   1.000
_cell.length_b   1.000
_cell.length_c   1.000
_cell.angle_alpha   90.00
_cell.angle_beta   90.00
_cell.angle_gamma   90.00
#
_symmetry.space_group_name_H-M   'P 1'
#
loop_
_entity.id
_entity.type
_entity.pdbx_description
1 polymer ?
#
loop_
_entity_poly.entity_id
_entity_poly.type
_entity_poly.pdbx_seq_one_letter_code
_entity_poly.pdbx_strand_id
1 'polypeptide(L)'
;MNRRRTFLQVLGTLLGVSLGIVLWTQFAPPALGGRTSVLVVNGTSMLPRFRSGDLVVVRRAARYPVGSLAAYHAVPYHAVFFHQIIARQGHRFVFQGINNPAPDPYHPTRQQIVGRFWFMVPGAGRWLAFWR
;
A
#
# COMPACT_ATOMS: atom_id res chain seq x y z
N MET A 1 -7.94 44.74 21.65
CA MET A 1 -7.24 44.28 20.41
C MET A 1 -6.61 42.88 20.52
N ASN A 2 -6.29 42.35 21.71
CA ASN A 2 -5.58 41.05 21.88
C ASN A 2 -6.44 39.78 21.68
N ARG A 3 -7.73 39.76 22.05
CA ARG A 3 -8.56 38.56 21.95
C ARG A 3 -8.70 38.00 20.52
N ARG A 4 -8.81 38.86 19.50
CA ARG A 4 -8.87 38.43 18.08
C ARG A 4 -7.55 37.80 17.62
N ARG A 5 -6.40 38.36 18.03
CA ARG A 5 -5.07 37.80 17.67
C ARG A 5 -4.83 36.45 18.33
N THR A 6 -5.13 36.32 19.63
CA THR A 6 -5.03 35.04 20.35
C THR A 6 -5.99 33.99 19.78
N PHE A 7 -7.22 34.37 19.43
CA PHE A 7 -8.19 33.47 18.79
C PHE A 7 -7.69 32.95 17.43
N LEU A 8 -7.17 33.84 16.56
CA LEU A 8 -6.62 33.46 15.26
C LEU A 8 -5.38 32.57 15.39
N GLN A 9 -4.53 32.81 16.40
CA GLN A 9 -3.36 31.96 16.68
C GLN A 9 -3.77 30.56 17.13
N VAL A 10 -4.72 30.45 18.06
CA VAL A 10 -5.24 29.15 18.53
C VAL A 10 -5.87 28.39 17.36
N LEU A 11 -6.70 29.07 16.55
CA LEU A 11 -7.31 28.45 15.37
C LEU A 11 -6.26 27.97 14.36
N GLY A 12 -5.24 28.80 14.07
CA GLY A 12 -4.14 28.43 13.18
C GLY A 12 -3.36 27.20 13.68
N THR A 13 -3.05 27.15 14.99
CA THR A 13 -2.39 26.00 15.60
C THR A 13 -3.24 24.73 15.52
N LEU A 14 -4.53 24.82 15.83
CA LEU A 14 -5.43 23.67 15.75
C LEU A 14 -5.56 23.13 14.32
N LEU A 15 -5.62 24.02 13.33
CA LEU A 15 -5.62 23.64 11.92
C LEU A 15 -4.30 22.98 11.51
N GLY A 16 -3.16 23.54 11.95
CA GLY A 16 -1.84 22.97 11.69
C GLY A 16 -1.67 21.57 12.29
N VAL A 17 -2.07 21.38 13.55
CA VAL A 17 -2.03 20.07 14.23
C VAL A 17 -2.95 19.08 13.54
N SER A 18 -4.16 19.50 13.19
CA SER A 18 -5.14 18.67 12.50
C SER A 18 -4.62 18.22 11.13
N LEU A 19 -4.02 19.14 10.36
CA LEU A 19 -3.36 18.82 9.10
C LEU A 19 -2.19 17.84 9.30
N GLY A 20 -1.37 18.05 10.33
CA GLY A 20 -0.28 17.15 10.68
C GLY A 20 -0.75 15.73 10.98
N ILE A 21 -1.82 15.57 11.76
CA ILE A 21 -2.43 14.26 12.07
C ILE A 21 -2.98 13.62 10.80
N VAL A 22 -3.67 14.38 9.95
CA VAL A 22 -4.19 13.86 8.68
C VAL A 22 -3.03 13.37 7.81
N LEU A 23 -2.01 14.18 7.58
CA LEU A 23 -0.85 13.77 6.79
C LEU A 23 -0.16 12.54 7.39
N TRP A 24 0.03 12.49 8.70
CA TRP A 24 0.61 11.33 9.38
C TRP A 24 -0.21 10.06 9.11
N THR A 25 -1.52 10.09 9.36
CA THR A 25 -2.38 8.90 9.15
C THR A 25 -2.42 8.46 7.68
N GLN A 26 -2.30 9.39 6.73
CA GLN A 26 -2.31 9.06 5.30
C GLN A 26 -0.99 8.44 4.84
N PHE A 27 0.16 8.96 5.28
CA PHE A 27 1.48 8.63 4.72
C PHE A 27 2.34 7.73 5.59
N ALA A 28 2.10 7.68 6.91
CA ALA A 28 2.91 6.87 7.80
C ALA A 28 2.71 5.35 7.54
N PRO A 29 3.71 4.52 7.91
CA PRO A 29 3.59 3.07 7.95
C PRO A 29 2.48 2.59 8.88
N PRO A 30 1.85 1.42 8.61
CA PRO A 30 0.89 0.80 9.54
C PRO A 30 1.44 0.57 10.94
N ALA A 31 2.73 0.29 11.08
CA ALA A 31 3.39 0.12 12.39
C ALA A 31 3.40 1.42 13.23
N LEU A 32 3.26 2.58 12.59
CA LEU A 32 3.24 3.90 13.23
C LEU A 32 1.83 4.53 13.21
N GLY A 33 0.78 3.71 13.06
CA GLY A 33 -0.62 4.16 13.03
C GLY A 33 -1.08 4.74 11.68
N GLY A 34 -0.25 4.67 10.64
CA GLY A 34 -0.62 5.08 9.30
C GLY A 34 -1.23 3.96 8.45
N ARG A 35 -1.29 4.19 7.13
CA ARG A 35 -2.01 3.32 6.19
C ARG A 35 -1.20 2.93 4.95
N THR A 36 0.06 3.33 4.88
CA THR A 36 0.86 3.25 3.65
C THR A 36 2.05 2.32 3.84
N SER A 37 2.18 1.34 2.95
CA SER A 37 3.32 0.42 2.93
C SER A 37 4.06 0.57 1.60
N VAL A 38 5.37 0.34 1.67
CA VAL A 38 6.27 0.42 0.52
C VAL A 38 6.86 -0.96 0.27
N LEU A 39 6.88 -1.37 -1.00
CA LEU A 39 7.33 -2.67 -1.46
C LEU A 39 8.31 -2.48 -2.61
N VAL A 40 9.28 -3.37 -2.74
CA VAL A 40 10.14 -3.46 -3.93
C VAL A 40 9.68 -4.63 -4.76
N VAL A 41 9.38 -4.39 -6.03
CA VAL A 41 8.99 -5.45 -6.96
C VAL A 41 10.20 -6.35 -7.22
N ASN A 42 9.99 -7.65 -7.14
CA ASN A 42 10.98 -8.66 -7.43
C ASN A 42 10.35 -9.75 -8.31
N GLY A 43 11.03 -10.11 -9.39
CA GLY A 43 10.59 -11.15 -10.32
C GLY A 43 9.89 -10.59 -11.56
N THR A 44 9.30 -11.50 -12.33
CA THR A 44 8.73 -11.22 -13.67
C THR A 44 7.22 -11.32 -13.71
N SER A 45 6.56 -11.68 -12.61
CA SER A 45 5.11 -11.97 -12.55
C SER A 45 4.23 -10.77 -12.88
N MET A 46 4.78 -9.55 -12.80
CA MET A 46 4.05 -8.31 -13.04
C MET A 46 4.50 -7.56 -14.30
N LEU A 47 5.31 -8.20 -15.15
CA LEU A 47 5.67 -7.66 -16.45
C LEU A 47 4.45 -7.53 -17.39
N PRO A 48 4.53 -6.65 -18.41
CA PRO A 48 5.57 -5.63 -18.62
C PRO A 48 5.38 -4.38 -17.73
N ARG A 49 4.28 -4.32 -16.96
CA ARG A 49 3.81 -3.12 -16.26
C ARG A 49 4.66 -2.74 -15.04
N PHE A 50 5.19 -3.73 -14.33
CA PHE A 50 6.09 -3.53 -13.19
C PHE A 50 7.32 -4.41 -13.38
N ARG A 51 8.50 -3.83 -13.13
CA ARG A 51 9.79 -4.48 -13.32
C ARG A 51 10.49 -4.64 -11.98
N SER A 52 11.38 -5.64 -11.91
CA SER A 52 12.26 -5.81 -10.75
C SER A 52 13.00 -4.52 -10.39
N GLY A 53 12.93 -4.13 -9.13
CA GLY A 53 13.52 -2.90 -8.61
C GLY A 53 12.58 -1.68 -8.63
N ASP A 54 11.36 -1.80 -9.15
CA ASP A 54 10.35 -0.74 -8.99
C ASP A 54 9.90 -0.63 -7.53
N LEU A 55 9.71 0.61 -7.08
CA LEU A 55 9.17 0.88 -5.76
C LEU A 55 7.65 1.04 -5.86
N VAL A 56 6.90 0.15 -5.25
CA VAL A 56 5.44 0.20 -5.23
C VAL A 56 4.94 0.65 -3.88
N VAL A 57 4.07 1.65 -3.90
CA VAL A 57 3.37 2.15 -2.71
C VAL A 57 1.96 1.60 -2.71
N VAL A 58 1.60 0.91 -1.62
CA VAL A 58 0.27 0.36 -1.39
C VAL A 58 -0.36 0.95 -0.15
N ARG A 59 -1.70 1.05 -0.14
CA ARG A 59 -2.44 1.64 0.98
C ARG A 59 -3.62 0.79 1.42
N ARG A 60 -3.84 0.72 2.72
CA ARG A 60 -5.05 0.08 3.27
C ARG A 60 -6.29 0.76 2.72
N ALA A 61 -7.07 0.03 1.94
CA ALA A 61 -8.30 0.51 1.33
C ALA A 61 -9.54 -0.04 2.03
N ALA A 62 -10.65 0.70 1.99
CA ALA A 62 -11.93 0.21 2.49
C ALA A 62 -12.42 -1.00 1.68
N ARG A 63 -12.18 -0.98 0.36
CA ARG A 63 -12.63 -2.00 -0.60
C ARG A 63 -11.48 -2.42 -1.52
N TYR A 64 -11.54 -3.68 -1.93
CA TYR A 64 -10.60 -4.33 -2.87
C TYR A 64 -11.40 -5.02 -3.98
N PRO A 65 -11.96 -4.26 -4.95
CA PRO A 65 -12.74 -4.85 -6.02
C PRO A 65 -11.85 -5.70 -6.94
N VAL A 66 -12.48 -6.65 -7.64
CA VAL A 66 -11.85 -7.38 -8.75
C VAL A 66 -11.27 -6.38 -9.76
N GLY A 67 -10.10 -6.70 -10.30
CA GLY A 67 -9.29 -5.84 -11.15
C GLY A 67 -8.26 -4.99 -10.39
N SER A 68 -8.38 -4.86 -9.06
CA SER A 68 -7.42 -4.10 -8.26
C SER A 68 -6.06 -4.79 -8.19
N LEU A 69 -4.98 -4.02 -8.30
CA LEU A 69 -3.65 -4.46 -7.90
C LEU A 69 -3.49 -4.28 -6.39
N ALA A 70 -3.05 -5.30 -5.69
CA ALA A 70 -2.88 -5.24 -4.24
C ALA A 70 -1.76 -6.17 -3.77
N ALA A 71 -1.19 -5.84 -2.61
CA ALA A 71 -0.22 -6.68 -1.95
C ALA A 71 -0.86 -7.46 -0.80
N TYR A 72 -0.45 -8.71 -0.61
CA TYR A 72 -0.97 -9.58 0.45
C TYR A 72 0.12 -10.44 1.06
N HIS A 73 -0.06 -10.79 2.34
CA HIS A 73 0.77 -11.76 3.03
C HIS A 73 0.34 -13.18 2.64
N ALA A 74 1.25 -13.93 2.03
CA ALA A 74 1.06 -15.35 1.79
C ALA A 74 1.71 -16.13 2.93
N VAL A 75 0.90 -16.45 3.95
CA VAL A 75 1.36 -17.09 5.19
C VAL A 75 2.19 -18.36 4.94
N PRO A 76 1.81 -19.28 4.02
CA PRO A 76 2.60 -20.50 3.78
C PRO A 76 4.00 -20.24 3.22
N TYR A 77 4.23 -19.07 2.61
CA TYR A 77 5.51 -18.73 1.98
C TYR A 77 6.30 -17.68 2.78
N HIS A 78 5.78 -17.23 3.94
CA HIS A 78 6.37 -16.16 4.75
C HIS A 78 6.76 -14.91 3.93
N ALA A 79 5.98 -14.61 2.89
CA ALA A 79 6.31 -13.58 1.90
C ALA A 79 5.12 -12.65 1.61
N VAL A 80 5.42 -11.50 1.02
CA VAL A 80 4.42 -10.56 0.50
C VAL A 80 4.45 -10.61 -1.02
N PHE A 81 3.30 -10.92 -1.64
CA PHE A 81 3.12 -10.88 -3.09
C PHE A 81 2.34 -9.65 -3.49
N PHE A 82 2.59 -9.13 -4.69
CA PHE A 82 1.91 -7.97 -5.27
C PHE A 82 1.35 -8.33 -6.64
N HIS A 83 0.04 -8.59 -6.73
CA HIS A 83 -0.63 -9.14 -7.91
C HIS A 83 -2.02 -8.50 -8.13
N GLN A 84 -2.69 -8.87 -9.21
CA GLN A 84 -4.06 -8.44 -9.51
C GLN A 84 -5.08 -9.36 -8.84
N ILE A 85 -6.12 -8.78 -8.24
CA ILE A 85 -7.29 -9.52 -7.79
C ILE A 85 -8.13 -9.87 -9.03
N ILE A 86 -8.24 -11.14 -9.38
CA ILE A 86 -9.02 -11.59 -10.54
C ILE A 86 -10.40 -12.10 -10.17
N ALA A 87 -10.58 -12.55 -8.93
CA ALA A 87 -11.86 -13.04 -8.43
C ALA A 87 -11.94 -12.95 -6.91
N ARG A 88 -13.15 -13.18 -6.39
CA ARG A 88 -13.41 -13.30 -4.96
C ARG A 88 -14.25 -14.55 -4.73
N GLN A 89 -13.79 -15.39 -3.81
CA GLN A 89 -14.46 -16.63 -3.40
C GLN A 89 -14.87 -16.49 -1.93
N GLY A 90 -16.11 -16.07 -1.69
CA GLY A 90 -16.60 -15.75 -0.35
C GLY A 90 -15.79 -14.64 0.33
N HIS A 91 -15.05 -14.99 1.38
CA HIS A 91 -14.19 -14.07 2.14
C HIS A 91 -12.72 -14.06 1.67
N ARG A 92 -12.39 -14.88 0.67
CA ARG A 92 -11.03 -15.02 0.14
C ARG A 92 -10.91 -14.36 -1.23
N PHE A 93 -9.71 -13.90 -1.53
CA PHE A 93 -9.39 -13.25 -2.80
C PHE A 93 -8.52 -14.17 -3.64
N VAL A 94 -8.80 -14.20 -4.94
CA VAL A 94 -7.96 -14.91 -5.90
C VAL A 94 -7.08 -13.87 -6.58
N PHE A 95 -5.77 -14.07 -6.48
CA PHE A 95 -4.77 -13.19 -7.07
C PHE A 95 -4.11 -13.87 -8.27
N GLN A 96 -3.61 -13.06 -9.20
CA GLN A 96 -2.80 -13.52 -10.32
C GLN A 96 -1.82 -12.42 -10.72
N GLY A 97 -0.55 -12.78 -10.90
CA GLY A 97 0.42 -11.90 -11.55
C GLY A 97 0.01 -11.63 -12.99
N ILE A 98 0.11 -10.38 -13.45
CA ILE A 98 -0.30 -9.98 -14.82
C ILE A 98 0.40 -10.83 -15.90
N ASN A 99 1.62 -11.28 -15.64
CA ASN A 99 2.43 -12.10 -16.53
C ASN A 99 2.42 -13.60 -16.17
N ASN A 100 1.60 -14.02 -15.21
CA ASN A 100 1.53 -15.43 -14.81
C ASN A 100 0.48 -16.17 -15.65
N PRO A 101 0.73 -17.43 -16.03
CA PRO A 101 -0.21 -18.23 -16.82
C PRO A 101 -1.41 -18.75 -16.01
N ALA A 102 -1.30 -18.74 -14.68
CA ALA A 102 -2.32 -19.26 -13.78
C ALA A 102 -2.46 -18.39 -12.52
N PRO A 103 -3.61 -18.46 -11.82
CA PRO A 103 -3.80 -17.80 -10.54
C PRO A 103 -2.85 -18.31 -9.45
N ASP A 104 -2.65 -17.49 -8.43
CA ASP A 104 -1.85 -17.84 -7.27
C ASP A 104 -2.56 -18.95 -6.48
N PRO A 105 -1.83 -19.98 -5.99
CA PRO A 105 -2.43 -21.09 -5.25
C PRO A 105 -2.95 -20.66 -3.87
N TYR A 106 -2.46 -19.53 -3.34
CA TYR A 106 -2.88 -19.02 -2.04
C TYR A 106 -3.93 -17.93 -2.18
N HIS A 107 -5.09 -18.14 -1.56
CA HIS A 107 -6.19 -17.17 -1.56
C HIS A 107 -6.24 -16.40 -0.22
N PRO A 108 -5.68 -15.20 -0.07
CA PRO A 108 -5.70 -14.48 1.21
C PRO A 108 -7.10 -14.02 1.60
N THR A 109 -7.34 -13.83 2.91
CA THR A 109 -8.48 -13.07 3.43
C THR A 109 -8.23 -11.57 3.39
N ARG A 110 -9.26 -10.77 3.65
CA ARG A 110 -9.13 -9.29 3.69
C ARG A 110 -8.08 -8.81 4.69
N GLN A 111 -7.95 -9.48 5.82
CA GLN A 111 -7.00 -9.14 6.89
C GLN A 111 -5.55 -9.36 6.46
N GLN A 112 -5.32 -10.23 5.49
CA GLN A 112 -4.00 -10.56 4.97
C GLN A 112 -3.57 -9.64 3.81
N ILE A 113 -4.48 -8.78 3.33
CA ILE A 113 -4.13 -7.76 2.33
C ILE A 113 -3.40 -6.60 3.03
N VAL A 114 -2.17 -6.35 2.59
CA VAL A 114 -1.31 -5.25 3.04
C VAL A 114 -1.90 -3.90 2.61
N GLY A 115 -2.27 -3.81 1.33
CA GLY A 115 -2.83 -2.59 0.77
C GLY A 115 -3.08 -2.71 -0.73
N ARG A 116 -3.87 -1.77 -1.26
CA ARG A 116 -4.15 -1.62 -2.68
C ARG A 116 -3.10 -0.71 -3.29
N PHE A 117 -2.70 -1.00 -4.52
CA PHE A 117 -1.81 -0.16 -5.31
C PHE A 117 -2.26 1.31 -5.29
N TRP A 118 -1.32 2.20 -5.01
CA TRP A 118 -1.54 3.65 -5.10
C TRP A 118 -0.73 4.25 -6.25
N PHE A 119 0.59 4.12 -6.18
CA PHE A 119 1.50 4.55 -7.24
C PHE A 119 2.79 3.73 -7.21
N MET A 120 3.61 3.91 -8.25
CA MET A 120 4.92 3.28 -8.39
C MET A 120 5.95 4.32 -8.80
N VAL A 121 7.18 4.15 -8.34
CA VAL A 121 8.35 4.93 -8.76
C VAL A 121 9.34 3.98 -9.45
N PRO A 122 9.55 4.10 -10.78
CA PRO A 122 10.38 3.15 -11.53
C PRO A 122 11.81 3.11 -11.02
N GLY A 123 12.35 1.91 -10.83
CA GLY A 123 13.74 1.70 -10.39
C GLY A 123 14.10 2.19 -8.98
N ALA A 124 13.20 2.86 -8.26
CA ALA A 124 13.54 3.46 -6.97
C ALA A 124 13.80 2.44 -5.85
N GLY A 125 13.36 1.20 -6.00
CA GLY A 125 13.63 0.12 -5.07
C GLY A 125 15.11 -0.29 -5.02
N ARG A 126 15.89 0.04 -6.06
CA ARG A 126 17.35 -0.21 -6.10
C ARG A 126 18.09 0.59 -5.03
N TRP A 127 17.61 1.79 -4.70
CA TRP A 127 18.22 2.62 -3.65
C TRP A 127 17.96 2.06 -2.25
N LEU A 128 16.82 1.39 -2.02
CA LEU A 128 16.52 0.75 -0.74
C LEU A 128 17.25 -0.58 -0.55
N ALA A 129 17.59 -1.27 -1.64
CA ALA A 129 18.39 -2.50 -1.58
C ALA A 129 19.83 -2.25 -1.10
N PHE A 130 20.34 -1.03 -1.21
CA PHE A 130 21.69 -0.65 -0.76
C PHE A 130 21.82 -0.54 0.77
N TRP A 131 20.70 -0.49 1.50
CA TRP A 131 20.65 -0.29 2.96
C TRP A 131 20.13 -1.52 3.74
N ARG A 132 20.05 -2.69 3.09
CA ARG A 132 19.72 -3.97 3.75
C ARG A 132 20.97 -4.83 3.83
#